data_AF-A0A378XPX5-F1
#
_entry.id   AF-A0A378XPX5-F1
#
_cell.length_a   1.000
_cell.length_b   1.000
_cell.length_c   1.000
_cell.angle_alpha   90.00
_cell.angle_beta   90.00
_cell.angle_gamma   90.00
#
_symmetry.space_group_name_H-M   'P 1'
#
loop_
_entity.id
_entity.type
_entity.pdbx_description
1 polymer ?
#
loop_
_entity_poly.entity_id
_entity_poly.type
_entity_poly.pdbx_seq_one_letter_code
_entity_poly.pdbx_strand_id
1 'polypeptide(L)'
;MKKNKIFFSSALSISLLGAVVVPSVFCASSDASDSANTSSIAIKNDKSAISDQVITPQKSRDVFDDIFDKKDPVSRFVLDPRYGHLKIFAKNRGDSTITFSLVHTDSGKQYIVKTIGAHKKLLWDSVNSFPQGLRSGNYEIQWRANGDIVHVTAWGVSGTNSAKVTSQRGIGVIDVRISGGATVATSFDIPKGHGHVKLSIKNYSDHPVKVSLTHDGSNKEYISALPIAPHDTVIWRSTDEGYSSGMRSGHYILQWRGADYKVDGHVWGVVGTQPADVQ
;
A
#
# COMPACT_ATOMS: atom_id res chain seq x y z
N MET A 1 5.55 26.99 -50.43
CA MET A 1 5.47 26.32 -49.11
C MET A 1 4.98 27.31 -48.05
N LYS A 2 3.73 27.17 -47.59
CA LYS A 2 3.25 27.67 -46.30
C LYS A 2 2.25 26.63 -45.79
N LYS A 3 2.55 26.04 -44.61
CA LYS A 3 1.82 24.91 -44.01
C LYS A 3 0.60 25.41 -43.26
N ASN A 4 -0.58 24.88 -43.58
CA ASN A 4 -1.82 25.08 -42.85
C ASN A 4 -1.74 24.39 -41.48
N LYS A 5 -2.07 25.11 -40.40
CA LYS A 5 -2.28 24.54 -39.07
C LYS A 5 -3.79 24.43 -38.84
N ILE A 6 -4.30 23.21 -38.88
CA ILE A 6 -5.68 22.85 -38.53
C ILE A 6 -5.71 22.67 -37.00
N PHE A 7 -6.51 23.46 -36.30
CA PHE A 7 -6.85 23.23 -34.90
C PHE A 7 -8.10 22.34 -34.83
N PHE A 8 -7.97 21.15 -34.24
CA PHE A 8 -9.10 20.32 -33.85
C PHE A 8 -9.54 20.74 -32.43
N SER A 9 -10.67 21.42 -32.32
CA SER A 9 -11.42 21.55 -31.07
C SER A 9 -12.53 20.49 -31.07
N SER A 10 -12.34 19.38 -30.35
CA SER A 10 -13.41 18.43 -30.06
C SER A 10 -14.07 18.81 -28.74
N ALA A 11 -15.22 19.49 -28.82
CA ALA A 11 -16.15 19.65 -27.71
C ALA A 11 -16.97 18.36 -27.58
N LEU A 12 -16.75 17.59 -26.51
CA LEU A 12 -17.57 16.41 -26.20
C LEU A 12 -18.70 16.85 -25.26
N SER A 13 -19.87 17.12 -25.85
CA SER A 13 -21.15 17.29 -25.14
C SER A 13 -21.82 15.92 -25.02
N ILE A 14 -22.13 15.50 -23.79
CA ILE A 14 -22.97 14.32 -23.55
C ILE A 14 -24.09 14.75 -22.61
N SER A 15 -25.24 15.07 -23.20
CA SER A 15 -26.53 15.06 -22.52
C SER A 15 -27.06 13.63 -22.47
N LEU A 16 -27.48 13.13 -21.31
CA LEU A 16 -28.34 11.94 -21.27
C LEU A 16 -29.37 12.00 -20.14
N LEU A 17 -30.63 12.15 -20.57
CA LEU A 17 -31.87 11.83 -19.87
C LEU A 17 -32.03 10.30 -19.76
N GLY A 18 -32.73 9.84 -18.72
CA GLY A 18 -33.40 8.52 -18.75
C GLY A 18 -33.36 7.77 -17.42
N ALA A 19 -34.44 7.87 -16.65
CA ALA A 19 -34.71 7.04 -15.49
C ALA A 19 -35.03 5.59 -15.91
N VAL A 20 -34.57 4.61 -15.13
CA VAL A 20 -35.01 3.21 -15.22
C VAL A 20 -35.47 2.76 -13.84
N VAL A 21 -36.74 2.35 -13.76
CA VAL A 21 -37.39 1.75 -12.59
C VAL A 21 -37.02 0.27 -12.53
N VAL A 22 -36.74 -0.27 -11.33
CA VAL A 22 -36.58 -1.71 -11.09
C VAL A 22 -37.64 -2.15 -10.07
N PRO A 23 -38.45 -3.20 -10.35
CA PRO A 23 -39.25 -3.87 -9.34
C PRO A 23 -38.43 -4.95 -8.63
N SER A 24 -38.41 -4.94 -7.29
CA SER A 24 -37.89 -6.02 -6.46
C SER A 24 -39.01 -7.01 -6.11
N VAL A 25 -38.85 -8.26 -6.56
CA VAL A 25 -39.65 -9.41 -6.10
C VAL A 25 -38.96 -10.00 -4.87
N PHE A 26 -39.75 -10.20 -3.81
CA PHE A 26 -39.42 -11.00 -2.64
C PHE A 26 -39.52 -12.49 -2.95
N CYS A 27 -38.57 -13.31 -2.48
CA CYS A 27 -38.81 -14.70 -2.12
C CYS A 27 -37.87 -15.11 -0.97
N ALA A 28 -38.42 -15.90 -0.06
CA ALA A 28 -37.97 -16.14 1.30
C ALA A 28 -37.14 -17.42 1.48
N SER A 29 -36.43 -17.41 2.61
CA SER A 29 -36.01 -18.48 3.54
C SER A 29 -36.06 -19.95 3.13
N SER A 30 -35.00 -20.69 3.50
CA SER A 30 -35.14 -22.00 4.15
C SER A 30 -33.93 -22.31 5.05
N ASP A 31 -34.24 -23.04 6.11
CA ASP A 31 -33.62 -23.07 7.43
C ASP A 31 -32.27 -23.79 7.62
N ALA A 32 -31.77 -23.56 8.83
CA ALA A 32 -30.54 -24.01 9.47
C ALA A 32 -30.36 -25.53 9.66
N SER A 33 -29.11 -25.93 9.88
CA SER A 33 -28.74 -26.99 10.83
C SER A 33 -27.29 -26.78 11.31
N ASP A 34 -27.14 -26.49 12.60
CA ASP A 34 -25.89 -26.50 13.37
C ASP A 34 -25.35 -27.93 13.51
N SER A 35 -24.01 -28.10 13.52
CA SER A 35 -23.35 -29.14 14.32
C SER A 35 -21.83 -28.94 14.42
N ALA A 36 -21.42 -28.52 15.62
CA ALA A 36 -20.25 -28.92 16.40
C ALA A 36 -18.86 -29.08 15.76
N ASN A 37 -17.95 -28.23 16.26
CA ASN A 37 -16.50 -28.38 16.30
C ASN A 37 -16.08 -29.51 17.26
N THR A 38 -15.17 -30.42 16.89
CA THR A 38 -14.24 -31.10 17.81
C THR A 38 -13.04 -31.70 17.06
N SER A 39 -11.85 -31.34 17.53
CA SER A 39 -10.53 -31.80 17.14
C SER A 39 -10.36 -33.32 17.16
N SER A 40 -9.63 -33.87 16.19
CA SER A 40 -8.89 -35.13 16.36
C SER A 40 -7.49 -35.00 15.78
N ILE A 41 -6.50 -35.01 16.67
CA ILE A 41 -5.09 -35.19 16.34
C ILE A 41 -4.91 -36.69 16.13
N ALA A 42 -4.58 -37.10 14.91
CA ALA A 42 -4.08 -38.43 14.62
C ALA A 42 -2.65 -38.30 14.08
N ILE A 43 -1.67 -38.56 14.95
CA ILE A 43 -0.29 -38.82 14.55
C ILE A 43 -0.27 -40.25 13.99
N LYS A 44 -0.05 -40.39 12.68
CA LYS A 44 0.49 -41.61 12.09
C LYS A 44 1.83 -41.26 11.44
N ASN A 45 2.90 -41.71 12.08
CA ASN A 45 4.20 -41.87 11.46
C ASN A 45 4.08 -43.01 10.45
N ASP A 46 3.90 -42.67 9.18
CA ASP A 46 4.26 -43.53 8.06
C ASP A 46 4.97 -42.67 7.01
N LYS A 47 6.21 -43.07 6.73
CA LYS A 47 7.11 -42.47 5.75
C LYS A 47 6.55 -42.72 4.35
N SER A 48 5.68 -41.83 3.89
CA SER A 48 5.22 -41.76 2.50
C SER A 48 5.60 -40.40 1.92
N ALA A 49 6.12 -40.43 0.71
CA ALA A 49 6.67 -39.29 -0.01
C ALA A 49 5.80 -38.04 0.15
N ILE A 50 6.43 -36.95 0.59
CA ILE A 50 5.88 -35.61 0.48
C ILE A 50 5.62 -35.42 -1.01
N SER A 51 4.37 -35.62 -1.42
CA SER A 51 3.88 -35.05 -2.66
C SER A 51 4.19 -33.57 -2.54
N ASP A 52 5.09 -33.10 -3.40
CA ASP A 52 5.35 -31.70 -3.69
C ASP A 52 4.00 -31.02 -3.96
N GLN A 53 3.32 -30.60 -2.90
CA GLN A 53 2.41 -29.48 -3.00
C GLN A 53 3.30 -28.29 -3.25
N VAL A 54 3.63 -28.11 -4.52
CA VAL A 54 4.20 -26.88 -5.08
C VAL A 54 3.26 -25.76 -4.63
N ILE A 55 3.61 -25.12 -3.51
CA ILE A 55 3.08 -23.82 -3.17
C ILE A 55 3.61 -22.91 -4.27
N THR A 56 2.81 -22.73 -5.31
CA THR A 56 3.17 -21.85 -6.43
C THR A 56 3.30 -20.45 -5.84
N PRO A 57 4.47 -19.79 -5.94
CA PRO A 57 4.66 -18.45 -5.42
C PRO A 57 3.59 -17.52 -6.00
N GLN A 58 2.75 -17.00 -5.11
CA GLN A 58 1.56 -16.27 -5.50
C GLN A 58 1.95 -14.91 -6.09
N LYS A 59 1.66 -14.74 -7.38
CA LYS A 59 2.14 -13.61 -8.18
C LYS A 59 1.24 -12.37 -8.03
N SER A 60 1.64 -11.37 -7.25
CA SER A 60 1.14 -9.97 -7.34
C SER A 60 2.13 -9.08 -8.13
N ARG A 61 2.01 -7.76 -8.23
CA ARG A 61 3.09 -6.87 -8.72
C ARG A 61 2.72 -5.44 -8.44
N ASP A 62 3.65 -4.65 -7.93
CA ASP A 62 3.42 -3.22 -7.72
C ASP A 62 3.48 -2.51 -9.06
N VAL A 63 2.46 -1.70 -9.32
CA VAL A 63 2.24 -1.09 -10.62
C VAL A 63 2.50 0.41 -10.60
N PHE A 64 2.32 1.09 -9.47
CA PHE A 64 2.75 2.47 -9.25
C PHE A 64 2.83 2.79 -7.74
N ASP A 65 3.63 3.79 -7.39
CA ASP A 65 3.73 4.41 -6.06
C ASP A 65 4.08 5.89 -6.27
N ASP A 66 3.09 6.76 -6.10
CA ASP A 66 3.15 8.16 -6.49
C ASP A 66 2.82 9.08 -5.31
N ILE A 67 3.55 10.19 -5.26
CA ILE A 67 3.26 11.33 -4.40
C ILE A 67 3.14 12.56 -5.30
N PHE A 68 2.01 13.25 -5.22
CA PHE A 68 1.78 14.47 -5.98
C PHE A 68 1.45 15.64 -5.08
N ASP A 69 2.01 16.79 -5.46
CA ASP A 69 1.76 18.14 -4.96
C ASP A 69 1.70 19.10 -6.16
N LYS A 70 0.90 18.75 -7.18
CA LYS A 70 0.78 19.51 -8.43
C LYS A 70 -0.62 19.47 -9.02
N LYS A 71 -0.89 20.33 -10.00
CA LYS A 71 -2.17 20.39 -10.71
C LYS A 71 -2.31 19.24 -11.71
N ASP A 72 -3.48 18.61 -11.70
CA ASP A 72 -3.93 17.55 -12.61
C ASP A 72 -2.88 16.44 -12.93
N PRO A 73 -2.24 15.82 -11.91
CA PRO A 73 -1.23 14.79 -12.14
C PRO A 73 -1.85 13.49 -12.67
N VAL A 74 -1.00 12.67 -13.30
CA VAL A 74 -1.38 11.37 -13.86
C VAL A 74 -0.42 10.30 -13.36
N SER A 75 -0.97 9.22 -12.79
CA SER A 75 -0.24 7.96 -12.56
C SER A 75 -0.33 7.09 -13.79
N ARG A 76 0.79 6.48 -14.21
CA ARG A 76 0.87 5.63 -15.41
C ARG A 76 1.40 4.27 -15.02
N PHE A 77 0.73 3.20 -15.46
CA PHE A 77 1.17 1.85 -15.17
C PHE A 77 0.68 0.83 -16.20
N VAL A 78 1.24 -0.38 -16.14
CA VAL A 78 0.89 -1.49 -17.02
C VAL A 78 0.36 -2.65 -16.18
N LEU A 79 -0.78 -3.21 -16.56
CA LEU A 79 -1.25 -4.50 -16.05
C LEU A 79 -0.81 -5.61 -16.98
N ASP A 80 0.03 -6.54 -16.50
CA ASP A 80 0.40 -7.68 -17.34
C ASP A 80 -0.76 -8.68 -17.47
N PRO A 81 -0.83 -9.47 -18.56
CA PRO A 81 -1.87 -10.46 -18.83
C PRO A 81 -2.12 -11.50 -17.72
N ARG A 82 -1.18 -11.67 -16.80
CA ARG A 82 -1.26 -12.64 -15.70
C ARG A 82 -1.73 -12.02 -14.38
N TYR A 83 -1.99 -10.71 -14.33
CA TYR A 83 -2.32 -9.97 -13.10
C TYR A 83 -3.52 -9.03 -13.29
N GLY A 84 -4.67 -9.58 -13.69
CA GLY A 84 -5.85 -8.79 -14.01
C GLY A 84 -6.48 -8.06 -12.82
N HIS A 85 -6.25 -8.47 -11.58
CA HIS A 85 -6.86 -7.80 -10.43
C HIS A 85 -5.97 -6.69 -9.92
N LEU A 86 -6.55 -5.55 -9.58
CA LEU A 86 -5.86 -4.36 -9.10
C LEU A 86 -6.46 -3.92 -7.75
N LYS A 87 -5.59 -3.57 -6.80
CA LYS A 87 -5.94 -2.76 -5.63
C LYS A 87 -5.25 -1.42 -5.72
N ILE A 88 -5.97 -0.37 -5.33
CA ILE A 88 -5.48 1.01 -5.28
C ILE A 88 -5.71 1.55 -3.88
N PHE A 89 -4.68 2.09 -3.28
CA PHE A 89 -4.79 2.95 -2.11
C PHE A 89 -4.50 4.38 -2.50
N ALA A 90 -5.22 5.32 -1.90
CA ALA A 90 -4.94 6.73 -2.03
C ALA A 90 -5.31 7.47 -0.75
N LYS A 91 -4.41 8.35 -0.29
CA LYS A 91 -4.62 9.27 0.84
C LYS A 91 -4.58 10.70 0.32
N ASN A 92 -5.69 11.40 0.49
CA ASN A 92 -5.75 12.84 0.28
C ASN A 92 -5.06 13.53 1.46
N ARG A 93 -4.01 14.29 1.18
CA ARG A 93 -3.24 15.08 2.16
C ARG A 93 -3.66 16.56 2.18
N GLY A 94 -4.50 16.98 1.24
CA GLY A 94 -4.94 18.36 1.07
C GLY A 94 -6.36 18.60 1.57
N ASP A 95 -6.76 19.86 1.45
CA ASP A 95 -8.04 20.39 1.95
C ASP A 95 -9.19 20.29 0.94
N SER A 96 -8.87 20.10 -0.34
CA SER A 96 -9.87 19.95 -1.41
C SER A 96 -10.21 18.48 -1.65
N THR A 97 -11.46 18.20 -2.03
CA THR A 97 -11.87 16.85 -2.44
C THR A 97 -11.17 16.47 -3.75
N ILE A 98 -10.52 15.31 -3.76
CA ILE A 98 -9.84 14.78 -4.94
C ILE A 98 -10.77 13.81 -5.67
N THR A 99 -10.82 13.90 -6.98
CA THR A 99 -11.40 12.88 -7.86
C THR A 99 -10.28 12.14 -8.58
N PHE A 100 -10.39 10.83 -8.72
CA PHE A 100 -9.54 10.09 -9.65
C PHE A 100 -10.34 9.17 -10.56
N SER A 101 -9.87 9.05 -11.80
CA SER A 101 -10.45 8.20 -12.83
C SER A 101 -9.44 7.21 -13.36
N LEU A 102 -9.78 5.92 -13.35
CA LEU A 102 -8.95 4.85 -13.92
C LEU A 102 -9.37 4.56 -15.35
N VAL A 103 -8.43 4.68 -16.30
CA VAL A 103 -8.68 4.48 -17.73
C VAL A 103 -7.67 3.48 -18.29
N HIS A 104 -8.15 2.51 -19.05
CA HIS A 104 -7.31 1.67 -19.89
C HIS A 104 -7.05 2.41 -21.20
N THR A 105 -5.81 2.86 -21.41
CA THR A 105 -5.47 3.83 -22.46
C THR A 105 -5.56 3.21 -23.84
N ASP A 106 -5.21 1.93 -23.99
CA ASP A 106 -5.19 1.27 -25.31
C ASP A 106 -6.61 1.11 -25.88
N SER A 107 -7.64 1.02 -25.02
CA SER A 107 -9.03 0.93 -25.45
C SER A 107 -9.87 2.18 -25.13
N GLY A 108 -9.28 3.20 -24.50
CA GLY A 108 -9.98 4.39 -23.99
C GLY A 108 -11.07 4.10 -22.95
N LYS A 109 -11.11 2.90 -22.35
CA LYS A 109 -12.23 2.50 -21.47
C LYS A 109 -11.99 3.04 -20.07
N GLN A 110 -12.89 3.88 -19.57
CA GLN A 110 -12.91 4.29 -18.17
C GLN A 110 -13.58 3.20 -17.32
N TYR A 111 -12.87 2.72 -16.30
CA TYR A 111 -13.32 1.64 -15.41
C TYR A 111 -14.02 2.18 -14.17
N ILE A 112 -13.44 3.19 -13.52
CA ILE A 112 -13.98 3.79 -12.30
C ILE A 112 -13.71 5.29 -12.27
N VAL A 113 -14.59 6.00 -11.54
CA VAL A 113 -14.35 7.34 -11.01
C VAL A 113 -14.66 7.29 -9.52
N LYS A 114 -13.75 7.79 -8.69
CA LYS A 114 -13.92 7.82 -7.23
C LYS A 114 -13.51 9.18 -6.68
N THR A 115 -14.12 9.55 -5.57
CA THR A 115 -13.83 10.78 -4.84
C THR A 115 -13.22 10.45 -3.48
N ILE A 116 -12.30 11.28 -3.02
CA ILE A 116 -11.64 11.19 -1.73
C ILE A 116 -11.75 12.56 -1.07
N GLY A 117 -12.57 12.65 -0.02
CA GLY A 117 -12.72 13.90 0.74
C GLY A 117 -11.38 14.37 1.34
N ALA A 118 -11.33 15.63 1.75
CA ALA A 118 -10.19 16.24 2.42
C ALA A 118 -9.69 15.37 3.58
N HIS A 119 -8.38 15.15 3.64
CA HIS A 119 -7.71 14.34 4.70
C HIS A 119 -8.22 12.90 4.83
N LYS A 120 -9.00 12.38 3.87
CA LYS A 120 -9.51 11.00 3.87
C LYS A 120 -8.63 10.08 3.05
N LYS A 121 -8.88 8.78 3.22
CA LYS A 121 -8.24 7.71 2.46
C LYS A 121 -9.29 6.86 1.75
N LEU A 122 -8.90 6.31 0.61
CA LEU A 122 -9.66 5.30 -0.12
C LEU A 122 -8.79 4.07 -0.31
N LEU A 123 -9.38 2.90 -0.10
CA LEU A 123 -8.89 1.64 -0.60
C LEU A 123 -9.93 1.09 -1.58
N TRP A 124 -9.53 0.88 -2.82
CA TRP A 124 -10.37 0.30 -3.86
C TRP A 124 -9.82 -1.04 -4.31
N ASP A 125 -10.70 -2.02 -4.47
CA ASP A 125 -10.39 -3.35 -4.99
C ASP A 125 -11.22 -3.61 -6.25
N SER A 126 -10.51 -3.93 -7.33
CA SER A 126 -11.12 -4.29 -8.61
C SER A 126 -12.08 -5.47 -8.52
N VAL A 127 -11.87 -6.44 -7.64
CA VAL A 127 -12.61 -7.71 -7.69
C VAL A 127 -14.08 -7.55 -7.32
N ASN A 128 -14.38 -6.56 -6.48
CA ASN A 128 -15.76 -6.23 -6.12
C ASN A 128 -16.58 -5.74 -7.33
N SER A 129 -15.93 -5.20 -8.35
CA SER A 129 -16.59 -4.66 -9.55
C SER A 129 -16.24 -5.42 -10.84
N PHE A 130 -15.11 -6.14 -10.82
CA PHE A 130 -14.49 -6.82 -11.94
C PHE A 130 -13.97 -8.18 -11.46
N PRO A 131 -14.87 -9.13 -11.15
CA PRO A 131 -14.48 -10.43 -10.60
C PRO A 131 -13.66 -11.29 -11.58
N GLN A 132 -13.72 -10.98 -12.88
CA GLN A 132 -12.91 -11.61 -13.93
C GLN A 132 -11.57 -10.89 -14.17
N GLY A 133 -11.27 -9.84 -13.40
CA GLY A 133 -10.11 -8.99 -13.59
C GLY A 133 -10.34 -7.86 -14.59
N LEU A 134 -9.44 -6.89 -14.53
CA LEU A 134 -9.25 -5.83 -15.50
C LEU A 134 -8.50 -6.37 -16.72
N ARG A 135 -8.66 -5.68 -17.84
CA ARG A 135 -7.95 -5.99 -19.08
C ARG A 135 -6.46 -5.73 -18.88
N SER A 136 -5.58 -6.55 -19.48
CA SER A 136 -4.16 -6.23 -19.50
C SER A 136 -3.83 -5.14 -20.50
N GLY A 137 -2.82 -4.34 -20.22
CA GLY A 137 -2.41 -3.23 -21.08
C GLY A 137 -2.05 -2.00 -20.26
N ASN A 138 -2.00 -0.86 -20.94
CA ASN A 138 -1.61 0.41 -20.35
C ASN A 138 -2.79 1.08 -19.63
N TYR A 139 -2.52 1.65 -18.47
CA TYR A 139 -3.49 2.35 -17.65
C TYR A 139 -2.98 3.72 -17.22
N GLU A 140 -3.94 4.62 -17.09
CA GLU A 140 -3.76 5.94 -16.49
C GLU A 140 -4.75 6.14 -15.35
N ILE A 141 -4.26 6.73 -14.26
CA ILE A 141 -5.12 7.36 -13.26
C ILE A 141 -4.92 8.86 -13.36
N GLN A 142 -5.97 9.55 -13.81
CA GLN A 142 -6.00 11.01 -13.77
C GLN A 142 -6.53 11.45 -12.41
N TRP A 143 -5.76 12.28 -11.71
CA TRP A 143 -6.16 12.91 -10.45
C TRP A 143 -6.58 14.36 -10.70
N ARG A 144 -7.64 14.83 -10.04
CA ARG A 144 -8.14 16.20 -10.13
C ARG A 144 -8.63 16.70 -8.78
N ALA A 145 -8.43 17.97 -8.49
CA ALA A 145 -8.94 18.64 -7.28
C ALA A 145 -9.79 19.87 -7.66
N ASN A 146 -10.70 19.72 -8.63
CA ASN A 146 -11.60 20.79 -9.09
C ASN A 146 -10.91 22.15 -9.40
N GLY A 147 -9.72 22.10 -10.01
CA GLY A 147 -8.93 23.29 -10.35
C GLY A 147 -7.80 23.62 -9.36
N ASP A 148 -7.82 23.05 -8.16
CA ASP A 148 -6.78 23.17 -7.15
C ASP A 148 -5.58 22.23 -7.40
N ILE A 149 -4.57 22.35 -6.54
CA ILE A 149 -3.43 21.44 -6.48
C ILE A 149 -3.88 20.10 -5.86
N VAL A 150 -3.49 19.00 -6.50
CA VAL A 150 -3.70 17.66 -5.95
C VAL A 150 -2.57 17.35 -4.97
N HIS A 151 -2.94 17.12 -3.71
CA HIS A 151 -2.06 16.64 -2.64
C HIS A 151 -2.41 15.19 -2.30
N VAL A 152 -1.74 14.22 -2.93
CA VAL A 152 -2.07 12.79 -2.76
C VAL A 152 -0.83 11.94 -2.56
N THR A 153 -0.97 10.88 -1.78
CA THR A 153 -0.07 9.72 -1.76
C THR A 153 -0.88 8.52 -2.21
N ALA A 154 -0.47 7.83 -3.27
CA ALA A 154 -1.24 6.75 -3.85
C ALA A 154 -0.34 5.61 -4.35
N TRP A 155 -0.79 4.38 -4.17
CA TRP A 155 -0.10 3.21 -4.70
C TRP A 155 -1.09 2.21 -5.29
N GLY A 156 -0.59 1.37 -6.20
CA GLY A 156 -1.36 0.33 -6.84
C GLY A 156 -0.61 -0.99 -6.92
N VAL A 157 -1.33 -2.09 -6.69
CA VAL A 157 -0.81 -3.45 -6.77
C VAL A 157 -1.72 -4.30 -7.64
N SER A 158 -1.14 -5.01 -8.59
CA SER A 158 -1.83 -6.00 -9.42
C SER A 158 -1.64 -7.43 -8.88
N GLY A 159 -2.52 -8.36 -9.23
CA GLY A 159 -2.44 -9.76 -8.80
C GLY A 159 -3.43 -10.70 -9.48
N THR A 160 -3.30 -11.98 -9.16
CA THR A 160 -4.13 -13.06 -9.73
C THR A 160 -5.47 -13.29 -9.03
N ASN A 161 -5.73 -12.69 -7.85
CA ASN A 161 -7.03 -12.74 -7.12
C ASN A 161 -7.10 -11.63 -6.03
N SER A 162 -8.28 -11.07 -5.74
CA SER A 162 -8.60 -10.10 -4.65
C SER A 162 -7.98 -10.44 -3.29
N ALA A 163 -8.16 -11.69 -2.84
CA ALA A 163 -7.67 -12.16 -1.54
C ALA A 163 -6.13 -12.22 -1.47
N LYS A 164 -5.49 -11.99 -2.62
CA LYS A 164 -4.10 -12.30 -2.93
C LYS A 164 -3.35 -11.09 -3.48
N VAL A 165 -4.02 -9.95 -3.64
CA VAL A 165 -3.38 -8.66 -3.93
C VAL A 165 -2.90 -8.05 -2.60
N THR A 166 -1.76 -8.52 -2.14
CA THR A 166 -0.81 -7.77 -1.29
C THR A 166 0.37 -7.44 -2.18
N SER A 167 0.96 -6.24 -2.03
CA SER A 167 2.15 -5.79 -2.77
C SER A 167 3.12 -6.95 -3.03
N GLN A 168 3.52 -7.18 -4.29
CA GLN A 168 4.55 -8.21 -4.59
C GLN A 168 5.94 -7.65 -4.68
N ARG A 169 6.09 -6.32 -4.62
CA ARG A 169 7.26 -5.79 -3.92
C ARG A 169 6.83 -5.74 -2.47
N GLY A 170 7.28 -6.69 -1.66
CA GLY A 170 7.08 -6.68 -0.23
C GLY A 170 7.78 -5.46 0.35
N ILE A 171 7.15 -4.29 0.28
CA ILE A 171 7.64 -3.04 0.83
C ILE A 171 6.42 -2.20 1.17
N GLY A 172 5.90 -2.29 2.39
CA GLY A 172 5.40 -1.05 2.99
C GLY A 172 6.61 -0.13 3.11
N VAL A 173 6.61 0.98 2.36
CA VAL A 173 7.70 1.94 2.42
C VAL A 173 7.54 2.70 3.72
N ILE A 174 8.51 2.56 4.59
CA ILE A 174 8.69 3.47 5.70
C ILE A 174 9.52 4.62 5.14
N ASP A 175 9.05 5.85 5.26
CA ASP A 175 9.83 7.04 4.94
C ASP A 175 9.40 8.17 5.86
N VAL A 176 10.22 8.46 6.85
CA VAL A 176 9.90 9.42 7.91
C VAL A 176 11.11 10.24 8.26
N ARG A 177 11.02 11.54 8.02
CA ARG A 177 12.00 12.54 8.45
C ARG A 177 11.53 13.21 9.74
N ILE A 178 12.47 13.49 10.63
CA ILE A 178 12.17 14.10 11.91
C ILE A 178 13.29 15.01 12.37
N SER A 179 12.94 16.18 12.86
CA SER A 179 13.87 17.12 13.48
C SER A 179 13.21 17.75 14.70
N GLY A 180 13.94 17.93 15.79
CA GLY A 180 13.35 18.45 17.02
C GLY A 180 14.35 18.71 18.14
N GLY A 181 13.81 18.89 19.35
CA GLY A 181 14.62 19.02 20.57
C GLY A 181 15.37 17.74 20.95
N ALA A 182 15.87 17.70 22.18
CA ALA A 182 16.59 16.58 22.79
C ALA A 182 15.91 15.21 22.66
N THR A 183 14.58 15.19 22.60
CA THR A 183 13.78 13.97 22.44
C THR A 183 12.61 14.25 21.52
N VAL A 184 12.43 13.39 20.53
CA VAL A 184 11.31 13.49 19.58
C VAL A 184 10.89 12.08 19.15
N ALA A 185 9.62 11.89 18.84
CA ALA A 185 9.10 10.61 18.38
C ALA A 185 8.34 10.77 17.07
N THR A 186 8.40 9.71 16.27
CA THR A 186 7.58 9.53 15.08
C THR A 186 6.93 8.15 15.11
N SER A 187 6.08 7.85 14.13
CA SER A 187 5.45 6.55 14.05
C SER A 187 5.24 6.07 12.62
N PHE A 188 5.11 4.75 12.49
CA PHE A 188 4.73 4.07 11.26
C PHE A 188 3.92 2.81 11.59
N ASP A 189 3.18 2.30 10.61
CA ASP A 189 2.41 1.08 10.77
C ASP A 189 3.06 -0.08 10.01
N ILE A 190 3.18 -1.24 10.67
CA ILE A 190 3.50 -2.51 10.01
C ILE A 190 2.17 -3.17 9.60
N PRO A 191 1.91 -3.37 8.30
CA PRO A 191 0.69 -4.04 7.85
C PRO A 191 0.59 -5.48 8.36
N LYS A 192 -0.65 -5.95 8.50
CA LYS A 192 -0.91 -7.35 8.87
C LYS A 192 -0.22 -8.29 7.87
N GLY A 193 0.52 -9.27 8.39
CA GLY A 193 1.25 -10.25 7.59
C GLY A 193 2.58 -9.76 6.99
N HIS A 194 3.01 -8.52 7.26
CA HIS A 194 4.26 -7.94 6.72
C HIS A 194 5.30 -7.71 7.83
N GLY A 195 5.47 -8.68 8.72
CA GLY A 195 6.28 -8.52 9.93
C GLY A 195 7.80 -8.46 9.70
N HIS A 196 8.30 -8.79 8.51
CA HIS A 196 9.74 -8.70 8.25
C HIS A 196 10.09 -7.26 7.87
N VAL A 197 11.10 -6.68 8.49
CA VAL A 197 11.39 -5.25 8.35
C VAL A 197 12.88 -5.03 8.12
N LYS A 198 13.21 -4.10 7.22
CA LYS A 198 14.55 -3.52 7.07
C LYS A 198 14.45 -2.00 7.10
N LEU A 199 15.16 -1.37 8.01
CA LEU A 199 15.22 0.08 8.18
C LEU A 199 16.64 0.56 7.86
N SER A 200 16.73 1.70 7.21
CA SER A 200 17.90 2.55 7.13
C SER A 200 17.62 3.76 7.99
N ILE A 201 18.44 3.96 9.01
CA ILE A 201 18.23 4.96 10.04
C ILE A 201 19.43 5.90 10.01
N LYS A 202 19.21 7.11 9.51
CA LYS A 202 20.26 8.11 9.32
C LYS A 202 20.14 9.23 10.33
N ASN A 203 21.27 9.53 10.98
CA ASN A 203 21.42 10.72 11.79
C ASN A 203 22.07 11.83 10.94
N TYR A 204 21.40 12.97 10.82
CA TYR A 204 21.94 14.17 10.15
C TYR A 204 22.51 15.19 11.13
N SER A 205 22.38 14.97 12.44
CA SER A 205 22.89 15.89 13.45
C SER A 205 24.40 15.76 13.66
N ASP A 206 25.01 16.81 14.21
CA ASP A 206 26.43 16.87 14.59
C ASP A 206 26.75 16.11 15.88
N HIS A 207 25.75 15.49 16.52
CA HIS A 207 25.87 14.79 17.79
C HIS A 207 25.37 13.35 17.70
N PRO A 208 25.89 12.42 18.51
CA PRO A 208 25.39 11.07 18.54
C PRO A 208 23.96 11.03 19.06
N VAL A 209 23.14 10.17 18.48
CA VAL A 209 21.75 9.96 18.88
C VAL A 209 21.50 8.51 19.24
N LYS A 210 20.44 8.26 20.00
CA LYS A 210 19.91 6.92 20.29
C LYS A 210 18.49 6.79 19.77
N VAL A 211 18.19 5.65 19.17
CA VAL A 211 16.88 5.34 18.61
C VAL A 211 16.27 4.14 19.34
N SER A 212 14.98 4.23 19.70
CA SER A 212 14.18 3.11 20.17
C SER A 212 12.95 2.90 19.29
N LEU A 213 12.48 1.65 19.22
CA LEU A 213 11.34 1.24 18.41
C LEU A 213 10.43 0.34 19.25
N THR A 214 9.21 0.82 19.51
CA THR A 214 8.25 0.14 20.39
C THR A 214 6.93 -0.08 19.67
N HIS A 215 6.39 -1.29 19.75
CA HIS A 215 5.03 -1.58 19.31
C HIS A 215 4.03 -1.07 20.34
N ASP A 216 3.23 -0.08 19.97
CA ASP A 216 2.33 0.66 20.86
C ASP A 216 1.29 -0.26 21.53
N GLY A 217 0.62 -1.10 20.74
CA GLY A 217 -0.46 -1.97 21.24
C GLY A 217 -0.01 -3.10 22.18
N SER A 218 1.28 -3.41 22.27
CA SER A 218 1.78 -4.45 23.18
C SER A 218 2.93 -4.02 24.08
N ASN A 219 3.35 -2.75 24.00
CA ASN A 219 4.56 -2.23 24.64
C ASN A 219 5.83 -3.06 24.39
N LYS A 220 5.87 -3.84 23.31
CA LYS A 220 7.03 -4.67 23.01
C LYS A 220 8.07 -3.79 22.33
N GLU A 221 9.22 -3.68 22.97
CA GLU A 221 10.38 -3.00 22.41
C GLU A 221 11.14 -3.94 21.48
N TYR A 222 11.46 -3.45 20.29
CA TYR A 222 12.20 -4.16 19.24
C TYR A 222 13.58 -3.54 19.01
N ILE A 223 13.74 -2.25 19.31
CA ILE A 223 15.02 -1.56 19.43
C ILE A 223 14.96 -0.77 20.73
N SER A 224 15.91 -0.99 21.64
CA SER A 224 15.88 -0.33 22.95
C SER A 224 16.63 0.99 22.98
N ALA A 225 17.85 1.01 22.45
CA ALA A 225 18.69 2.21 22.44
C ALA A 225 19.82 2.07 21.42
N LEU A 226 19.48 1.97 20.14
CA LEU A 226 20.45 1.84 19.05
C LEU A 226 21.25 3.14 18.91
N PRO A 227 22.58 3.15 19.16
CA PRO A 227 23.40 4.34 18.99
C PRO A 227 23.70 4.58 17.51
N ILE A 228 23.63 5.84 17.08
CA ILE A 228 23.97 6.26 15.72
C ILE A 228 24.90 7.48 15.83
N ALA A 229 26.09 7.36 15.26
CA ALA A 229 27.09 8.42 15.27
C ALA A 229 26.60 9.65 14.47
N PRO A 230 27.21 10.84 14.67
CA PRO A 230 26.93 12.00 13.83
C PRO A 230 27.09 11.66 12.34
N HIS A 231 26.14 12.11 11.52
CA HIS A 231 26.14 11.92 10.05
C HIS A 231 26.09 10.46 9.55
N ASP A 232 25.96 9.49 10.45
CA ASP A 232 26.03 8.07 10.13
C ASP A 232 24.66 7.46 9.80
N THR A 233 24.67 6.29 9.16
CA THR A 233 23.49 5.52 8.80
C THR A 233 23.62 4.08 9.26
N VAL A 234 22.67 3.62 10.07
CA VAL A 234 22.57 2.22 10.47
C VAL A 234 21.52 1.50 9.65
N ILE A 235 21.87 0.33 9.13
CA ILE A 235 20.91 -0.61 8.55
C ILE A 235 20.50 -1.60 9.64
N TRP A 236 19.21 -1.63 9.95
CA TRP A 236 18.62 -2.54 10.93
C TRP A 236 17.68 -3.51 10.22
N ARG A 237 17.78 -4.81 10.50
CA ARG A 237 16.87 -5.81 9.95
C ARG A 237 16.27 -6.67 11.05
N SER A 238 14.97 -6.88 11.01
CA SER A 238 14.29 -7.72 11.99
C SER A 238 14.82 -9.16 12.01
N THR A 239 15.27 -9.66 10.85
CA THR A 239 15.85 -11.01 10.72
C THR A 239 17.18 -11.15 11.44
N ASP A 240 18.02 -10.11 11.36
CA ASP A 240 19.35 -10.08 11.94
C ASP A 240 19.26 -10.01 13.47
N GLU A 241 18.18 -9.42 13.99
CA GLU A 241 17.83 -9.35 15.42
C GLU A 241 17.07 -10.59 15.95
N GLY A 242 16.96 -11.66 15.16
CA GLY A 242 16.31 -12.90 15.59
C GLY A 242 14.78 -12.91 15.50
N TYR A 243 14.15 -11.90 14.90
CA TYR A 243 12.70 -11.90 14.60
C TYR A 243 12.41 -12.63 13.28
N SER A 244 12.83 -13.90 13.20
CA SER A 244 12.72 -14.73 11.99
C SER A 244 11.28 -15.09 11.63
N SER A 245 10.34 -15.03 12.58
CA SER A 245 8.89 -15.17 12.34
C SER A 245 8.18 -13.84 12.05
N GLY A 246 8.94 -12.74 11.94
CA GLY A 246 8.42 -11.39 11.76
C GLY A 246 8.02 -10.70 13.07
N MET A 247 8.04 -9.38 13.02
CA MET A 247 7.51 -8.47 14.02
C MET A 247 5.97 -8.47 14.00
N ARG A 248 5.36 -7.93 15.07
CA ARG A 248 3.92 -7.76 15.13
C ARG A 248 3.48 -6.75 14.08
N SER A 249 2.28 -6.92 13.54
CA SER A 249 1.63 -5.87 12.77
C SER A 249 0.98 -4.86 13.70
N GLY A 250 0.90 -3.60 13.28
CA GLY A 250 0.27 -2.53 14.06
C GLY A 250 1.11 -1.28 14.10
N HIS A 251 0.77 -0.41 15.05
CA HIS A 251 1.40 0.90 15.21
C HIS A 251 2.72 0.81 15.97
N TYR A 252 3.74 1.46 15.44
CA TYR A 252 5.07 1.52 16.03
C TYR A 252 5.47 2.96 16.30
N ILE A 253 6.02 3.20 17.48
CA ILE A 253 6.60 4.47 17.88
C ILE A 253 8.12 4.34 17.77
N LEU A 254 8.73 5.23 16.98
CA LEU A 254 10.17 5.36 16.83
C LEU A 254 10.61 6.64 17.53
N GLN A 255 11.37 6.51 18.61
CA GLN A 255 11.80 7.63 19.43
C GLN A 255 13.30 7.89 19.25
N TRP A 256 13.65 9.15 19.01
CA TRP A 256 15.02 9.65 18.90
C TRP A 256 15.40 10.45 20.13
N ARG A 257 16.63 10.25 20.61
CA ARG A 257 17.18 10.92 21.80
C ARG A 257 18.59 11.42 21.51
N GLY A 258 18.79 12.74 21.58
CA GLY A 258 20.08 13.42 21.35
C GLY A 258 20.80 13.88 22.62
N ALA A 259 20.43 13.34 23.79
CA ALA A 259 20.83 13.86 25.10
C ALA A 259 20.43 15.33 25.26
N ASP A 260 21.38 16.27 25.32
CA ASP A 260 21.11 17.71 25.44
C ASP A 260 20.98 18.41 24.07
N TYR A 261 21.20 17.67 22.97
CA TYR A 261 21.28 18.21 21.61
C TYR A 261 20.01 17.96 20.80
N LYS A 262 19.75 18.87 19.86
CA LYS A 262 18.71 18.68 18.86
C LYS A 262 18.99 17.45 18.02
N VAL A 263 17.93 16.75 17.65
CA VAL A 263 17.98 15.59 16.75
C VAL A 263 17.53 15.99 15.36
N ASP A 264 18.19 15.44 14.35
CA ASP A 264 17.78 15.46 12.94
C ASP A 264 18.00 14.05 12.39
N GLY A 265 16.90 13.38 12.08
CA GLY A 265 16.86 11.96 11.78
C GLY A 265 15.99 11.67 10.57
N HIS A 266 16.33 10.60 9.87
CA HIS A 266 15.53 10.11 8.75
C HIS A 266 15.55 8.59 8.77
N VAL A 267 14.37 8.00 8.74
CA VAL A 267 14.21 6.55 8.61
C VAL A 267 13.51 6.26 7.31
N TRP A 268 14.14 5.43 6.49
CA TRP A 268 13.45 4.82 5.37
C TRP A 268 13.64 3.31 5.40
N GLY A 269 12.69 2.56 4.88
CA GLY A 269 12.74 1.12 5.03
C GLY A 269 11.64 0.40 4.30
N VAL A 270 11.69 -0.91 4.46
CA VAL A 270 10.83 -1.84 3.77
C VAL A 270 10.26 -2.85 4.73
N VAL A 271 9.01 -3.26 4.48
CA VAL A 271 8.37 -4.36 5.20
C VAL A 271 7.86 -5.44 4.26
N GLY A 272 8.10 -6.69 4.60
CA GLY A 272 7.86 -7.86 3.76
C GLY A 272 7.13 -8.99 4.50
N THR A 273 6.61 -9.91 3.71
CA THR A 273 5.86 -11.09 4.17
C THR A 273 6.75 -12.29 4.47
N GLN A 274 7.97 -12.27 3.93
CA GLN A 274 9.01 -13.29 4.13
C GLN A 274 10.34 -12.64 4.49
N PRO A 275 11.26 -13.37 5.17
CA PRO A 275 12.61 -12.88 5.45
C PRO A 275 13.38 -12.42 4.20
N ALA A 276 13.17 -13.10 3.07
CA ALA A 276 13.83 -12.79 1.80
C ALA A 276 13.41 -11.44 1.21
N ASP A 277 12.23 -10.93 1.57
CA ASP A 277 11.70 -9.66 1.07
C ASP A 277 12.48 -8.45 1.59
N VAL A 278 13.26 -8.62 2.67
CA VAL A 278 13.94 -7.54 3.40
C VAL A 278 15.46 -7.69 3.50
N GLN A 279 16.08 -8.47 2.60
CA GLN A 279 17.54 -8.66 2.58
C GLN A 279 18.30 -7.38 2.15
#